data_AF-A0A8D3AE03-F1
#
_entry.id   AF-A0A8D3AE03-F1
#
_cell.length_a   1.000
_cell.length_b   1.000
_cell.length_c   1.000
_cell.angle_alpha   90.00
_cell.angle_beta   90.00
_cell.angle_gamma   90.00
#
_symmetry.space_group_name_H-M   'P 1'
#
loop_
_entity.id
_entity.type
_entity.pdbx_description
1 polymer ?
#
loop_
_entity_poly.entity_id
_entity_poly.type
_entity_poly.pdbx_seq_one_letter_code
_entity_poly.pdbx_strand_id
1 'polypeptide(L)'
;MMGGTEGIHPIRDELFLGAEQRSSASVQSPTSQVKMRLLFQMSCLLFLCLDSLTNANSTLPRMIFTDQEAAVKRLPVPGHHAPVRILLKGQSDSVTAAGTTHLYTYNFQHPQTAPVERKVSWKECMDSTPQEDCSYNITVVHEREANQEAFVCGTNGRETLCCTMNMSARSPTCSTSDKMRNIEESIRAFIIKEGEPSALMESAESADLYITHSGSQEYVGIHKFGKHRVGPAPTGKEQHFVGLMLSRRRDDSLQDRVYAFYKEKNSAKDMDDDMWLPFVTQACMADIGGPKNILQLRWTSQMNARLFCGDPDAGQQFSELVDVSVVHADQWQDTRVYGLFRNEWGMSAVCVYTIHDIDDIFTTSPFKGVNPKDKPRRCVKDSTKISPEILRNEKTSEMQHWVQPVNKSGPLLFNHHNYTHIYADGSLNKRADPLTVLFLSLDNGGIHKLIQTKSQTFFIAEYRPFNHRAHVLSVILHPSRKLYLTTRSELVQLDEENCAKYGDSCEECVLARDPYCGWNGSHCSPATRDTLQNVATANHTGVPRPASKR
;
A
#
# COMPACT_ATOMS: atom_id res chain seq x y z
N MET A 1 -14.84 -39.69 53.75
CA MET A 1 -14.18 -40.92 54.22
C MET A 1 -12.69 -40.69 54.02
N MET A 2 -11.98 -40.29 55.09
CA MET A 2 -11.01 -41.12 55.86
C MET A 2 -9.88 -41.66 54.96
N GLY A 3 -8.58 -41.50 55.17
CA GLY A 3 -7.66 -41.06 56.24
C GLY A 3 -6.25 -41.47 55.70
N GLY A 4 -5.08 -40.92 56.03
CA GLY A 4 -4.51 -40.45 57.30
C GLY A 4 -3.25 -41.28 57.65
N THR A 5 -2.24 -40.65 58.26
CA THR A 5 -0.97 -41.14 58.90
C THR A 5 0.31 -41.15 58.03
N GLU A 6 1.32 -40.27 58.21
CA GLU A 6 2.28 -39.99 59.34
C GLU A 6 3.27 -41.15 59.61
N GLY A 7 4.59 -40.99 59.78
CA GLY A 7 5.49 -39.83 59.90
C GLY A 7 6.92 -40.26 60.30
N ILE A 8 7.72 -39.26 60.71
CA ILE A 8 8.85 -39.30 61.69
C ILE A 8 10.32 -39.32 61.16
N HIS A 9 11.01 -38.21 61.45
CA HIS A 9 12.47 -37.99 61.49
C HIS A 9 13.11 -38.57 62.79
N PRO A 10 14.44 -38.73 62.85
CA PRO A 10 15.19 -37.84 63.76
C PRO A 10 16.59 -37.39 63.26
N ILE A 11 17.12 -36.42 63.99
CA ILE A 11 18.37 -35.64 63.82
C ILE A 11 19.42 -36.11 64.85
N ARG A 12 20.72 -35.98 64.50
CA ARG A 12 21.92 -35.62 65.33
C ARG A 12 23.16 -36.38 64.85
N ASP A 13 24.40 -35.96 65.04
CA ASP A 13 25.15 -34.69 65.09
C ASP A 13 26.62 -35.14 65.32
N GLU A 14 27.58 -34.26 64.98
CA GLU A 14 29.00 -34.26 65.40
C GLU A 14 29.98 -35.27 64.76
N LEU A 15 31.30 -35.06 64.66
CA LEU A 15 32.25 -33.94 64.47
C LEU A 15 33.67 -34.59 64.55
N PHE A 16 34.71 -33.89 64.08
CA PHE A 16 36.17 -34.09 64.30
C PHE A 16 37.05 -34.80 63.23
N LEU A 17 37.73 -33.95 62.44
CA LEU A 17 39.19 -33.75 62.31
C LEU A 17 40.15 -34.94 62.10
N GLY A 18 40.99 -34.83 61.06
CA GLY A 18 42.34 -35.42 61.11
C GLY A 18 43.10 -35.64 59.79
N ALA A 19 43.98 -34.67 59.47
CA ALA A 19 45.32 -34.82 58.89
C ALA A 19 45.56 -35.10 57.39
N GLU A 20 46.48 -34.27 56.88
CA GLU A 20 47.11 -34.17 55.56
C GLU A 20 47.92 -35.40 55.11
N GLN A 21 47.96 -35.60 53.79
CA GLN A 21 49.22 -35.93 53.09
C GLN A 21 49.23 -35.28 51.70
N ARG A 22 50.35 -34.62 51.37
CA ARG A 22 50.52 -33.67 50.27
C ARG A 22 51.50 -34.22 49.23
N SER A 23 51.28 -33.78 47.98
CA SER A 23 52.22 -33.69 46.84
C SER A 23 52.29 -34.93 45.93
N SER A 24 52.25 -34.83 44.60
CA SER A 24 52.68 -33.74 43.71
C SER A 24 51.93 -33.76 42.36
N ALA A 25 51.43 -32.61 41.90
CA ALA A 25 51.04 -32.40 40.50
C ALA A 25 51.50 -31.01 40.06
N SER A 26 52.11 -30.97 38.88
CA SER A 26 52.80 -29.83 38.27
C SER A 26 51.91 -28.59 38.10
N VAL A 27 52.41 -27.45 38.58
CA VAL A 27 51.79 -26.12 38.47
C VAL A 27 51.92 -25.59 37.03
N GLN A 28 50.81 -25.48 36.30
CA GLN A 28 50.71 -24.58 35.14
C GLN A 28 50.26 -23.19 35.62
N SER A 29 50.88 -22.15 35.07
CA SER A 29 50.72 -20.77 35.55
C SER A 29 49.29 -20.22 35.33
N PRO A 30 48.73 -19.42 36.28
CA PRO A 30 47.36 -18.90 36.20
C PRO A 30 47.11 -18.00 34.97
N THR A 31 48.17 -17.39 34.44
CA THR A 31 48.12 -16.47 33.30
C THR A 31 47.85 -17.16 31.96
N SER A 32 48.20 -18.44 31.81
CA SER A 32 47.96 -19.19 30.57
C SER A 32 46.49 -19.60 30.40
N GLN A 33 45.85 -20.03 31.50
CA GLN A 33 44.42 -20.40 31.47
C GLN A 33 43.49 -19.21 31.26
N VAL A 34 43.82 -18.04 31.81
CA VAL A 34 43.02 -16.81 31.62
C VAL A 34 43.10 -16.33 30.17
N LYS A 35 44.30 -16.33 29.55
CA LYS A 35 44.45 -16.00 28.12
C LYS A 35 43.68 -16.96 27.22
N MET A 36 43.69 -18.25 27.52
CA MET A 36 42.99 -19.25 26.72
C MET A 36 41.47 -19.12 26.82
N ARG A 37 40.92 -18.78 28.00
CA ARG A 37 39.49 -18.47 28.18
C ARG A 37 39.07 -17.18 27.46
N LEU A 38 39.89 -16.12 27.51
CA LEU A 38 39.64 -14.87 26.78
C LEU A 38 39.68 -15.06 25.26
N LEU A 39 40.62 -15.85 24.75
CA LEU A 39 40.70 -16.19 23.32
C LEU A 39 39.49 -17.02 22.88
N PHE A 40 39.04 -17.97 23.70
CA PHE A 40 37.84 -18.77 23.41
C PHE A 40 36.56 -17.92 23.45
N GLN A 41 36.43 -16.99 24.40
CA GLN A 41 35.31 -16.06 24.46
C GLN A 41 35.31 -15.07 23.29
N MET A 42 36.47 -14.51 22.91
CA MET A 42 36.60 -13.67 21.72
C MET A 42 36.30 -14.45 20.45
N SER A 43 36.73 -15.71 20.35
CA SER A 43 36.41 -16.60 19.23
C SER A 43 34.90 -16.90 19.18
N CYS A 44 34.25 -17.21 20.30
CA CYS A 44 32.80 -17.41 20.34
C CYS A 44 32.03 -16.13 20.01
N LEU A 45 32.48 -14.96 20.46
CA LEU A 45 31.89 -13.67 20.07
C LEU A 45 32.10 -13.37 18.58
N LEU A 46 33.27 -13.69 18.03
CA LEU A 46 33.54 -13.58 16.60
C LEU A 46 32.67 -14.55 15.78
N PHE A 47 32.51 -15.80 16.24
CA PHE A 47 31.63 -16.79 15.61
C PHE A 47 30.16 -16.38 15.72
N LEU A 48 29.71 -15.87 16.87
CA LEU A 48 28.34 -15.32 17.02
C LEU A 48 28.14 -14.08 16.15
N CYS A 49 29.14 -13.20 16.00
CA CYS A 49 29.10 -12.07 15.08
C CYS A 49 29.12 -12.52 13.61
N LEU A 50 29.89 -13.56 13.26
CA LEU A 50 29.95 -14.13 11.92
C LEU A 50 28.66 -14.89 11.56
N ASP A 51 28.05 -15.59 12.51
CA ASP A 51 26.73 -16.22 12.36
C ASP A 51 25.63 -15.15 12.25
N SER A 52 25.76 -14.03 12.97
CA SER A 52 24.87 -12.86 12.79
C SER A 52 25.07 -12.17 11.43
N LEU A 53 26.29 -12.16 10.89
CA LEU A 53 26.61 -11.60 9.57
C LEU A 53 26.18 -12.53 8.42
N THR A 54 26.11 -13.84 8.64
CA THR A 54 25.73 -14.82 7.61
C THR A 54 24.22 -15.10 7.57
N ASN A 55 23.49 -14.76 8.64
CA ASN A 55 22.02 -14.92 8.73
C ASN A 55 21.25 -13.60 8.91
N ALA A 56 21.88 -12.45 8.66
CA ALA A 56 21.15 -11.20 8.53
C ALA A 56 20.39 -11.18 7.20
N ASN A 57 19.05 -11.22 7.25
CA ASN A 57 18.24 -10.66 6.16
C ASN A 57 18.69 -9.20 6.00
N SER A 58 19.58 -8.92 5.04
CA SER A 58 20.12 -7.58 4.83
C SER A 58 18.97 -6.61 4.60
N THR A 59 18.75 -5.72 5.57
CA THR A 59 17.80 -4.62 5.49
C THR A 59 18.37 -3.42 4.72
N LEU A 60 19.64 -3.52 4.30
CA LEU A 60 20.32 -2.51 3.51
C LEU A 60 20.15 -2.79 2.01
N PRO A 61 19.94 -1.73 1.20
CA PRO A 61 19.97 -1.82 -0.26
C PRO A 61 21.27 -2.46 -0.74
N ARG A 62 21.17 -3.49 -1.59
CA ARG A 62 22.34 -4.12 -2.20
C ARG A 62 23.08 -3.14 -3.12
N MET A 63 22.33 -2.35 -3.88
CA MET A 63 22.84 -1.35 -4.81
C MET A 63 22.25 0.02 -4.48
N ILE A 64 23.02 1.09 -4.73
CA ILE A 64 22.54 2.45 -4.65
C ILE A 64 22.79 3.08 -6.02
N PHE A 65 21.76 3.64 -6.64
CA PHE A 65 21.85 4.31 -7.92
C PHE A 65 21.59 5.81 -7.74
N THR A 66 22.62 6.61 -8.05
CA THR A 66 22.51 8.08 -8.10
C THR A 66 21.72 8.54 -9.33
N ASP A 67 21.38 9.82 -9.42
CA ASP A 67 20.63 10.37 -10.56
C ASP A 67 21.38 10.23 -11.90
N GLN A 68 22.71 10.34 -11.87
CA GLN A 68 23.57 10.13 -13.05
C GLN A 68 23.57 8.67 -13.48
N GLU A 69 23.81 7.75 -12.54
CA GLU A 69 23.86 6.31 -12.81
C GLU A 69 22.50 5.76 -13.18
N ALA A 70 21.42 6.27 -12.58
CA ALA A 70 20.07 5.83 -12.87
C ALA A 70 19.57 6.30 -14.24
N ALA A 71 20.30 7.17 -14.94
CA ALA A 71 19.89 7.81 -16.20
C ALA A 71 18.51 8.48 -16.06
N VAL A 72 18.32 9.18 -14.93
CA VAL A 72 17.02 9.73 -14.53
C VAL A 72 16.63 10.87 -15.44
N LYS A 73 15.39 10.82 -15.95
CA LYS A 73 14.80 11.94 -16.68
C LYS A 73 13.87 12.70 -15.77
N ARG A 74 14.12 14.00 -15.59
CA ARG A 74 13.31 14.90 -14.75
C ARG A 74 12.72 16.01 -15.61
N LEU A 75 11.42 16.24 -15.44
CA LEU A 75 10.68 17.29 -16.14
C LEU A 75 9.92 18.15 -15.12
N PRO A 76 10.00 19.48 -15.19
CA PRO A 76 9.31 20.34 -14.24
C PRO A 76 7.79 20.26 -14.41
N VAL A 77 7.07 20.33 -13.29
CA VAL A 77 5.62 20.50 -13.24
C VAL A 77 5.29 21.99 -13.20
N PRO A 78 4.57 22.52 -14.20
CA PRO A 78 4.16 23.92 -14.21
C PRO A 78 3.36 24.31 -12.98
N GLY A 79 3.63 25.50 -12.43
CA GLY A 79 2.86 26.11 -11.35
C GLY A 79 3.14 25.60 -9.94
N HIS A 80 4.09 24.67 -9.71
CA HIS A 80 4.46 24.14 -8.38
C HIS A 80 3.29 23.50 -7.58
N HIS A 81 2.22 23.09 -8.24
CA HIS A 81 1.13 22.33 -7.64
C HIS A 81 1.26 20.86 -8.01
N ALA A 82 0.91 19.96 -7.08
CA ALA A 82 0.88 18.54 -7.35
C ALA A 82 -0.11 18.25 -8.50
N PRO A 83 0.28 17.43 -9.49
CA PRO A 83 -0.70 16.87 -10.41
C PRO A 83 -1.76 16.11 -9.64
N VAL A 84 -3.03 16.32 -10.02
CA VAL A 84 -4.18 15.58 -9.50
C VAL A 84 -4.00 14.09 -9.78
N ARG A 85 -3.54 13.77 -10.99
CA ARG A 85 -3.21 12.39 -11.39
C ARG A 85 -2.27 12.41 -12.58
N ILE A 86 -1.37 11.43 -12.64
CA ILE A 86 -0.62 11.11 -13.86
C ILE A 86 -1.29 9.95 -14.58
N LEU A 87 -1.34 10.06 -15.90
CA LEU A 87 -2.07 9.18 -16.80
C LEU A 87 -1.07 8.62 -17.79
N LEU A 88 -0.97 7.29 -17.81
CA LEU A 88 0.09 6.55 -18.50
C LEU A 88 -0.40 5.91 -19.81
N LYS A 89 -1.60 6.27 -20.29
CA LYS A 89 -2.16 5.74 -21.55
C LYS A 89 -1.38 6.24 -22.77
N GLY A 90 -0.73 5.31 -23.49
CA GLY A 90 -0.06 5.60 -24.75
C GLY A 90 1.28 4.89 -24.92
N GLN A 91 2.25 5.60 -25.50
CA GLN A 91 3.63 5.15 -25.59
C GLN A 91 4.32 5.29 -24.23
N SER A 92 5.27 4.40 -23.94
CA SER A 92 6.05 4.35 -22.69
C SER A 92 6.84 5.61 -22.34
N ASP A 93 6.89 6.60 -23.21
CA ASP A 93 7.63 7.85 -22.99
C ASP A 93 6.73 9.08 -23.04
N SER A 94 5.41 8.92 -23.25
CA SER A 94 4.47 10.03 -23.17
C SER A 94 3.56 9.88 -21.97
N VAL A 95 3.59 10.89 -21.09
CA VAL A 95 2.78 10.91 -19.87
C VAL A 95 1.93 12.16 -19.86
N THR A 96 0.65 12.02 -19.54
CA THR A 96 -0.22 13.17 -19.33
C THR A 96 -0.46 13.38 -17.84
N ALA A 97 -0.04 14.53 -17.32
CA ALA A 97 -0.35 14.96 -15.97
C ALA A 97 -1.57 15.89 -16.01
N ALA A 98 -2.60 15.55 -15.23
CA ALA A 98 -3.71 16.45 -14.99
C ALA A 98 -3.34 17.42 -13.86
N GLY A 99 -3.14 18.70 -14.21
CA GLY A 99 -3.03 19.77 -13.22
C GLY A 99 -4.41 20.23 -12.75
N THR A 100 -4.46 21.37 -12.06
CA THR A 100 -5.72 21.93 -11.54
C THR A 100 -6.64 22.47 -12.64
N THR A 101 -6.09 23.01 -13.72
CA THR A 101 -6.87 23.65 -14.80
C THR A 101 -6.48 23.20 -16.20
N HIS A 102 -5.32 22.54 -16.34
CA HIS A 102 -4.72 22.15 -17.61
C HIS A 102 -4.31 20.69 -17.58
N LEU A 103 -4.24 20.08 -18.77
CA LEU A 103 -3.53 18.83 -19.01
C LEU A 103 -2.15 19.15 -19.58
N TYR A 104 -1.13 18.51 -19.02
CA TYR A 104 0.25 18.65 -19.45
C TYR A 104 0.74 17.32 -20.01
N THR A 105 1.01 17.26 -21.32
CA THR A 105 1.58 16.06 -21.93
C THR A 105 3.08 16.22 -22.11
N TYR A 106 3.81 15.34 -21.44
CA TYR A 106 5.26 15.27 -21.45
C TYR A 106 5.72 14.22 -22.45
N ASN A 107 6.88 14.47 -23.08
CA ASN A 107 7.58 13.50 -23.91
C ASN A 107 8.98 13.26 -23.33
N PHE A 108 9.17 12.12 -22.67
CA PHE A 108 10.43 11.72 -22.06
C PHE A 108 11.50 11.27 -23.07
N GLN A 109 11.18 11.12 -24.36
CA GLN A 109 12.23 10.98 -25.40
C GLN A 109 12.90 12.30 -25.71
N HIS A 110 12.17 13.41 -25.55
CA HIS A 110 12.66 14.76 -25.83
C HIS A 110 12.49 15.65 -24.58
N PRO A 111 13.23 15.38 -23.49
CA PRO A 111 13.02 16.04 -22.20
C PRO A 111 13.29 17.56 -22.21
N GLN A 112 13.95 18.06 -23.25
CA GLN A 112 14.20 19.49 -23.45
C GLN A 112 13.00 20.24 -24.01
N THR A 113 12.01 19.53 -24.55
CA THR A 113 10.80 20.13 -25.11
C THR A 113 9.81 20.42 -23.99
N ALA A 114 9.28 21.64 -23.97
CA ALA A 114 8.22 22.01 -23.03
C ALA A 114 6.99 21.08 -23.19
N PRO A 115 6.28 20.77 -22.09
CA PRO A 115 5.07 19.96 -22.17
C PRO A 115 4.01 20.63 -23.03
N VAL A 116 3.20 19.81 -23.73
CA VAL A 116 2.05 20.31 -24.46
C VAL A 116 0.94 20.62 -23.47
N GLU A 117 0.69 21.91 -23.26
CA GLU A 117 -0.32 22.41 -22.33
C GLU A 117 -1.67 22.56 -23.02
N ARG A 118 -2.72 22.03 -22.39
CA ARG A 118 -4.09 22.08 -22.91
C ARG A 118 -5.06 22.43 -21.80
N LYS A 119 -5.67 23.61 -21.89
CA LYS A 119 -6.65 24.08 -20.92
C LYS A 119 -7.94 23.25 -21.03
N VAL A 120 -8.44 22.77 -19.90
CA VAL A 120 -9.72 22.08 -19.84
C VAL A 120 -10.84 23.10 -19.83
N SER A 121 -11.80 22.93 -20.74
CA SER A 121 -13.00 23.77 -20.85
C SER A 121 -14.21 23.03 -20.30
N TRP A 122 -15.08 23.71 -19.57
CA TRP A 122 -16.28 23.13 -18.95
C TRP A 122 -17.52 23.58 -19.72
N LYS A 123 -18.28 22.64 -20.30
CA LYS A 123 -19.41 22.99 -21.19
C LYS A 123 -20.49 23.81 -20.50
N GLU A 124 -20.85 23.50 -19.25
CA GLU A 124 -21.85 24.29 -18.50
C GLU A 124 -21.45 25.76 -18.33
N CYS A 125 -20.14 26.05 -18.30
CA CYS A 125 -19.63 27.42 -18.24
C CYS A 125 -19.72 28.18 -19.56
N MET A 126 -19.88 27.48 -20.68
CA MET A 126 -20.06 28.11 -21.98
C MET A 126 -21.52 28.53 -22.22
N ASP A 127 -22.45 27.85 -21.54
CA ASP A 127 -23.89 28.06 -21.66
C ASP A 127 -24.42 29.06 -20.60
N SER A 128 -23.59 29.47 -19.62
CA SER A 128 -23.94 30.45 -18.57
C SER A 128 -23.61 31.91 -18.96
N THR A 129 -24.25 32.87 -18.30
CA THR A 129 -24.02 34.30 -18.59
C THR A 129 -22.59 34.73 -18.19
N PRO A 130 -21.95 35.68 -18.88
CA PRO A 130 -20.52 36.03 -18.70
C PRO A 130 -20.12 36.65 -17.35
N GLN A 131 -21.03 36.67 -16.38
CA GLN A 131 -20.95 37.49 -15.16
C GLN A 131 -20.57 36.68 -13.91
N GLU A 132 -20.43 35.35 -14.03
CA GLU A 132 -19.92 34.49 -12.95
C GLU A 132 -18.55 33.89 -13.32
N ASP A 133 -17.65 33.85 -12.33
CA ASP A 133 -16.37 33.12 -12.42
C ASP A 133 -16.64 31.61 -12.51
N CYS A 134 -16.92 31.13 -13.72
CA CYS A 134 -17.17 29.73 -14.00
C CYS A 134 -15.84 29.02 -14.30
N SER A 135 -15.02 28.88 -13.25
CA SER A 135 -13.76 28.15 -13.28
C SER A 135 -13.78 27.00 -12.27
N TYR A 136 -13.54 25.79 -12.77
CA TYR A 136 -13.49 24.57 -11.95
C TYR A 136 -12.07 24.03 -11.92
N ASN A 137 -11.59 23.75 -10.71
CA ASN A 137 -10.33 23.05 -10.49
C ASN A 137 -10.57 21.54 -10.52
N ILE A 138 -9.84 20.85 -11.40
CA ILE A 138 -9.85 19.40 -11.53
C ILE A 138 -9.41 18.79 -10.19
N THR A 139 -10.18 17.81 -9.70
CA THR A 139 -9.93 17.10 -8.44
C THR A 139 -9.96 15.58 -8.59
N VAL A 140 -10.66 15.08 -9.61
CA VAL A 140 -10.71 13.64 -9.92
C VAL A 140 -10.48 13.45 -11.41
N VAL A 141 -9.65 12.47 -11.75
CA VAL A 141 -9.50 11.98 -13.13
C VAL A 141 -9.42 10.46 -13.12
N HIS A 142 -10.24 9.80 -13.91
CA HIS A 142 -10.19 8.35 -14.15
C HIS A 142 -10.07 8.10 -15.66
N GLU A 143 -9.04 7.36 -16.07
CA GLU A 143 -8.93 6.90 -17.45
C GLU A 143 -10.07 5.92 -17.76
N ARG A 144 -10.65 6.03 -18.95
CA ARG A 144 -11.70 5.11 -19.43
C ARG A 144 -11.13 4.12 -20.44
N GLU A 145 -11.83 2.99 -20.61
CA GLU A 145 -11.42 1.95 -21.56
C GLU A 145 -11.40 2.48 -23.01
N ALA A 146 -12.41 3.27 -23.39
CA ALA A 146 -12.46 3.94 -24.69
C ALA A 146 -11.20 4.79 -24.94
N ASN A 147 -10.62 4.68 -26.14
CA ASN A 147 -9.30 5.27 -26.45
C ASN A 147 -9.28 6.78 -26.16
N GLN A 148 -8.40 7.16 -25.21
CA GLN A 148 -8.08 8.54 -24.84
C GLN A 148 -9.24 9.37 -24.24
N GLU A 149 -10.28 8.71 -23.73
CA GLU A 149 -11.28 9.36 -22.89
C GLU A 149 -10.93 9.26 -21.40
N ALA A 150 -11.29 10.31 -20.66
CA ALA A 150 -11.25 10.31 -19.21
C ALA A 150 -12.57 10.83 -18.64
N PHE A 151 -12.94 10.26 -17.49
CA PHE A 151 -13.92 10.83 -16.59
C PHE A 151 -13.21 11.84 -15.68
N VAL A 152 -13.77 13.03 -15.54
CA VAL A 152 -13.16 14.14 -14.79
C VAL A 152 -14.20 14.77 -13.91
N CYS A 153 -13.82 15.11 -12.68
CA CYS A 153 -14.57 16.02 -11.84
C CYS A 153 -13.73 17.24 -11.48
N GLY A 154 -14.38 18.40 -11.40
CA GLY A 154 -13.79 19.63 -10.91
C GLY A 154 -14.70 20.36 -9.95
N THR A 155 -14.13 21.19 -9.09
CA THR A 155 -14.86 22.01 -8.11
C THR A 155 -14.41 23.46 -8.15
N ASN A 156 -15.34 24.38 -7.90
CA ASN A 156 -15.07 25.81 -7.71
C ASN A 156 -15.19 26.24 -6.23
N GLY A 157 -15.26 25.27 -5.31
CA GLY A 157 -15.46 25.50 -3.88
C GLY A 157 -16.92 25.69 -3.45
N ARG A 158 -17.86 25.85 -4.40
CA ARG A 158 -19.32 25.95 -4.15
C ARG A 158 -20.08 24.76 -4.71
N GLU A 159 -19.66 24.26 -5.86
CA GLU A 159 -20.25 23.10 -6.52
C GLU A 159 -19.16 22.23 -7.17
N THR A 160 -19.56 21.03 -7.57
CA THR A 160 -18.74 20.06 -8.29
C THR A 160 -19.42 19.63 -9.57
N LEU A 161 -18.68 19.61 -10.66
CA LEU A 161 -19.13 19.16 -11.97
C LEU A 161 -18.31 17.95 -12.39
N CYS A 162 -18.98 16.88 -12.82
CA CYS A 162 -18.34 15.67 -13.33
C CYS A 162 -18.80 15.36 -14.75
N CYS A 163 -17.89 14.90 -15.60
CA CYS A 163 -18.14 14.75 -17.03
C CYS A 163 -17.14 13.81 -17.68
N THR A 164 -17.24 13.69 -19.00
CA THR A 164 -16.27 13.01 -19.85
C THR A 164 -15.55 14.00 -20.76
N MET A 165 -14.28 13.77 -21.02
CA MET A 165 -13.51 14.53 -22.00
C MET A 165 -12.59 13.62 -22.82
N ASN A 166 -12.34 14.02 -24.06
CA ASN A 166 -11.26 13.47 -24.86
C ASN A 166 -9.94 14.17 -24.47
N MET A 167 -9.04 13.41 -23.86
CA MET A 167 -7.76 13.91 -23.37
C MET A 167 -6.78 14.28 -24.49
N SER A 168 -7.00 13.82 -25.71
CA SER A 168 -6.14 14.09 -26.88
C SER A 168 -6.60 15.27 -27.72
N ALA A 169 -7.81 15.78 -27.46
CA ALA A 169 -8.32 16.96 -28.15
C ALA A 169 -7.36 18.14 -27.95
N ARG A 170 -7.22 18.98 -28.98
CA ARG A 170 -6.46 20.24 -28.88
C ARG A 170 -7.04 21.17 -27.82
N SER A 171 -8.36 21.15 -27.68
CA SER A 171 -9.13 21.87 -26.66
C SER A 171 -10.02 20.87 -25.91
N PRO A 172 -9.50 20.19 -24.87
CA PRO A 172 -10.27 19.22 -24.09
C PRO A 172 -11.49 19.90 -23.47
N THR A 173 -12.67 19.42 -23.85
CA THR A 173 -13.93 19.94 -23.34
C THR A 173 -14.61 18.85 -22.52
N CYS A 174 -14.85 19.18 -21.26
CA CYS A 174 -15.63 18.43 -20.32
C CYS A 174 -17.12 18.57 -20.70
N SER A 175 -17.73 17.46 -21.08
CA SER A 175 -19.14 17.39 -21.45
C SER A 175 -19.80 16.16 -20.85
N THR A 176 -21.03 16.34 -20.36
CA THR A 176 -21.82 15.26 -19.79
C THR A 176 -22.24 14.29 -20.88
N SER A 177 -22.00 13.01 -20.64
CA SER A 177 -22.59 11.91 -21.40
C SER A 177 -23.79 11.34 -20.64
N ASP A 178 -24.75 10.76 -21.36
CA ASP A 178 -25.97 10.19 -20.76
C ASP A 178 -25.69 9.20 -19.62
N LYS A 179 -24.60 8.44 -19.75
CA LYS A 179 -24.15 7.46 -18.75
C LYS A 179 -23.68 8.10 -17.44
N MET A 180 -23.14 9.31 -17.49
CA MET A 180 -22.56 10.03 -16.34
C MET A 180 -23.53 11.01 -15.70
N ARG A 181 -24.69 11.26 -16.33
CA ARG A 181 -25.67 12.25 -15.87
C ARG A 181 -26.13 12.05 -14.43
N ASN A 182 -26.34 10.79 -14.00
CA ASN A 182 -26.72 10.51 -12.62
C ASN A 182 -25.61 10.89 -11.60
N ILE A 183 -24.33 10.74 -11.98
CA ILE A 183 -23.22 11.14 -11.12
C ILE A 183 -23.21 12.67 -11.01
N GLU A 184 -23.27 13.37 -12.13
CA GLU A 184 -23.28 14.83 -12.18
C GLU A 184 -24.42 15.44 -11.34
N GLU A 185 -25.65 14.97 -11.54
CA GLU A 185 -26.82 15.47 -10.80
C GLU A 185 -26.69 15.20 -9.29
N SER A 186 -26.16 14.03 -8.90
CA SER A 186 -26.10 13.64 -7.48
C SER A 186 -24.90 14.22 -6.72
N ILE A 187 -23.82 14.61 -7.41
CA ILE A 187 -22.59 15.13 -6.79
C ILE A 187 -22.54 16.66 -6.66
N ARG A 188 -23.40 17.41 -7.37
CA ARG A 188 -23.28 18.88 -7.52
C ARG A 188 -22.98 19.64 -6.23
N ALA A 189 -23.64 19.29 -5.12
CA ALA A 189 -23.47 19.95 -3.83
C ALA A 189 -22.34 19.41 -2.94
N PHE A 190 -21.55 18.44 -3.43
CA PHE A 190 -20.45 17.82 -2.69
C PHE A 190 -19.11 18.37 -3.14
N ILE A 191 -18.33 18.97 -2.22
CA ILE A 191 -17.01 19.52 -2.53
C ILE A 191 -15.94 18.44 -2.33
N ILE A 192 -15.22 18.14 -3.40
CA ILE A 192 -14.14 17.15 -3.39
C ILE A 192 -12.86 17.80 -2.85
N LYS A 193 -12.24 17.17 -1.85
CA LYS A 193 -10.92 17.56 -1.34
C LYS A 193 -9.82 16.98 -2.24
N GLU A 194 -8.74 17.73 -2.41
CA GLU A 194 -7.58 17.29 -3.19
C GLU A 194 -6.98 16.01 -2.58
N GLY A 195 -6.64 15.04 -3.44
CA GLY A 195 -5.98 13.79 -3.02
C GLY A 195 -6.89 12.71 -2.45
N GLU A 196 -8.21 12.91 -2.37
CA GLU A 196 -9.13 11.88 -1.88
C GLU A 196 -9.14 10.64 -2.80
N PRO A 197 -8.93 9.43 -2.25
CA PRO A 197 -9.15 8.18 -2.98
C PRO A 197 -10.53 8.11 -3.62
N SER A 198 -10.56 7.76 -4.91
CA SER A 198 -11.80 7.59 -5.66
C SER A 198 -11.72 6.43 -6.62
N ALA A 199 -12.88 5.89 -7.00
CA ALA A 199 -13.01 4.79 -7.93
C ALA A 199 -14.29 4.94 -8.75
N LEU A 200 -14.17 4.80 -10.06
CA LEU A 200 -15.29 4.84 -10.99
C LEU A 200 -15.70 3.40 -11.33
N MET A 201 -16.97 3.05 -11.11
CA MET A 201 -17.57 1.81 -11.58
C MET A 201 -18.46 2.11 -12.77
N GLU A 202 -18.17 1.49 -13.91
CA GLU A 202 -18.98 1.61 -15.12
C GLU A 202 -19.68 0.28 -15.43
N SER A 203 -20.98 0.32 -15.67
CA SER A 203 -21.77 -0.79 -16.24
C SER A 203 -22.11 -0.50 -17.71
N ALA A 204 -22.95 -1.31 -18.36
CA ALA A 204 -23.39 -1.01 -19.73
C ALA A 204 -24.27 0.26 -19.80
N GLU A 205 -25.10 0.51 -18.78
CA GLU A 205 -26.16 1.53 -18.81
C GLU A 205 -25.95 2.66 -17.80
N SER A 206 -25.09 2.48 -16.81
CA SER A 206 -24.88 3.44 -15.72
C SER A 206 -23.42 3.51 -15.28
N ALA A 207 -23.11 4.54 -14.51
CA ALA A 207 -21.88 4.63 -13.76
C ALA A 207 -22.17 5.06 -12.33
N ASP A 208 -21.35 4.57 -11.39
CA ASP A 208 -21.33 5.00 -10.00
C ASP A 208 -19.90 5.46 -9.66
N LEU A 209 -19.77 6.64 -9.07
CA LEU A 209 -18.51 7.16 -8.51
C LEU A 209 -18.50 6.92 -7.00
N TYR A 210 -17.44 6.26 -6.53
CA TYR A 210 -17.12 6.11 -5.13
C TYR A 210 -15.97 7.06 -4.79
N ILE A 211 -16.12 7.84 -3.73
CA ILE A 211 -15.08 8.77 -3.28
C ILE A 211 -15.06 8.84 -1.76
N THR A 212 -13.87 8.92 -1.18
CA THR A 212 -13.72 9.13 0.25
C THR A 212 -13.83 10.60 0.62
N HIS A 213 -14.16 10.87 1.87
CA HIS A 213 -14.13 12.20 2.45
C HIS A 213 -13.45 12.12 3.81
N SER A 214 -12.23 12.64 3.88
CA SER A 214 -11.38 12.67 5.07
C SER A 214 -11.61 13.94 5.90
N GLY A 215 -11.29 13.89 7.19
CA GLY A 215 -11.34 15.00 8.14
C GLY A 215 -12.14 14.66 9.40
N SER A 216 -12.57 15.71 10.11
CA SER A 216 -13.31 15.64 11.38
C SER A 216 -14.75 16.17 11.29
N GLN A 217 -15.20 16.51 10.07
CA GLN A 217 -16.54 17.02 9.80
C GLN A 217 -17.60 15.91 9.89
N GLU A 218 -18.88 16.29 9.85
CA GLU A 218 -19.94 15.29 9.70
C GLU A 218 -19.85 14.59 8.34
N TYR A 219 -20.24 13.31 8.30
CA TYR A 219 -20.29 12.49 7.08
C TYR A 219 -18.92 12.20 6.43
N VAL A 220 -17.87 12.10 7.25
CA VAL A 220 -16.58 11.51 6.87
C VAL A 220 -16.77 10.01 6.57
N GLY A 221 -16.22 9.54 5.45
CA GLY A 221 -16.44 8.17 4.97
C GLY A 221 -16.52 8.05 3.45
N ILE A 222 -17.03 6.90 2.98
CA ILE A 222 -17.23 6.63 1.55
C ILE A 222 -18.56 7.25 1.11
N HIS A 223 -18.54 8.04 0.05
CA HIS A 223 -19.73 8.53 -0.66
C HIS A 223 -19.87 7.84 -2.01
N LYS A 224 -21.09 7.46 -2.35
CA LYS A 224 -21.50 6.93 -3.65
C LYS A 224 -22.38 7.95 -4.36
N PHE A 225 -22.00 8.28 -5.60
CA PHE A 225 -22.74 9.15 -6.51
C PHE A 225 -23.07 8.37 -7.78
N GLY A 226 -24.25 8.58 -8.34
CA GLY A 226 -24.79 7.78 -9.44
C GLY A 226 -26.31 7.70 -9.34
N LYS A 227 -26.91 6.60 -9.78
CA LYS A 227 -28.39 6.47 -9.79
C LYS A 227 -29.00 6.61 -8.40
N HIS A 228 -28.30 6.09 -7.39
CA HIS A 228 -28.67 6.22 -5.99
C HIS A 228 -27.50 6.79 -5.21
N ARG A 229 -27.70 7.98 -4.63
CA ARG A 229 -26.71 8.59 -3.74
C ARG A 229 -26.75 7.91 -2.38
N VAL A 230 -25.59 7.48 -1.89
CA VAL A 230 -25.47 6.89 -0.55
C VAL A 230 -24.22 7.41 0.12
N GLY A 231 -24.33 7.84 1.38
CA GLY A 231 -23.20 8.37 2.14
C GLY A 231 -23.06 7.73 3.52
N PRO A 232 -21.99 8.07 4.27
CA PRO A 232 -21.78 7.59 5.62
C PRO A 232 -22.74 8.24 6.60
N ALA A 233 -22.99 7.59 7.73
CA ALA A 233 -23.64 8.21 8.88
C ALA A 233 -22.64 9.11 9.65
N PRO A 234 -23.11 10.13 10.41
CA PRO A 234 -22.22 10.90 11.27
C PRO A 234 -21.54 9.99 12.30
N THR A 235 -20.21 10.00 12.33
CA THR A 235 -19.43 9.24 13.31
C THR A 235 -18.95 10.11 14.47
N GLY A 236 -18.78 11.42 14.23
CA GLY A 236 -18.14 12.35 15.18
C GLY A 236 -16.64 12.09 15.36
N LYS A 237 -16.02 11.32 14.46
CA LYS A 237 -14.62 10.91 14.53
C LYS A 237 -13.80 11.53 13.41
N GLU A 238 -12.53 11.79 13.68
CA GLU A 238 -11.57 12.22 12.66
C GLU A 238 -10.99 11.01 11.93
N GLN A 239 -11.15 10.95 10.61
CA GLN A 239 -10.65 9.85 9.78
C GLN A 239 -9.95 10.37 8.53
N HIS A 240 -8.84 9.75 8.15
CA HIS A 240 -8.09 10.08 6.93
C HIS A 240 -7.90 8.83 6.07
N PHE A 241 -8.48 8.85 4.87
CA PHE A 241 -8.47 7.74 3.93
C PHE A 241 -7.22 7.76 3.07
N VAL A 242 -6.56 6.61 2.95
CA VAL A 242 -5.32 6.45 2.18
C VAL A 242 -5.50 5.54 0.95
N GLY A 243 -6.63 4.83 0.86
CA GLY A 243 -6.93 4.04 -0.33
C GLY A 243 -8.38 3.60 -0.42
N LEU A 244 -8.80 3.29 -1.64
CA LEU A 244 -10.13 2.83 -2.01
C LEU A 244 -9.99 1.77 -3.11
N MET A 245 -10.71 0.66 -2.98
CA MET A 245 -10.75 -0.36 -4.01
C MET A 245 -12.14 -0.95 -4.19
N LEU A 246 -12.44 -1.38 -5.41
CA LEU A 246 -13.66 -2.09 -5.75
C LEU A 246 -13.31 -3.58 -5.91
N SER A 247 -14.03 -4.43 -5.19
CA SER A 247 -13.92 -5.88 -5.27
C SER A 247 -15.16 -6.45 -5.93
N ARG A 248 -15.00 -6.94 -7.17
CA ARG A 248 -16.09 -7.56 -7.93
C ARG A 248 -16.08 -9.07 -7.79
N ARG A 249 -17.24 -9.67 -7.56
CA ARG A 249 -17.44 -11.12 -7.52
C ARG A 249 -18.12 -11.56 -8.81
N ARG A 250 -17.37 -12.29 -9.65
CA ARG A 250 -17.83 -12.72 -10.99
C ARG A 250 -19.13 -13.54 -10.93
N ASP A 251 -19.30 -14.33 -9.87
CA ASP A 251 -20.42 -15.26 -9.73
C ASP A 251 -21.68 -14.60 -9.15
N ASP A 252 -21.54 -13.49 -8.40
CA ASP A 252 -22.66 -12.79 -7.79
C ASP A 252 -22.34 -11.30 -7.57
N SER A 253 -22.75 -10.45 -8.51
CA SER A 253 -22.54 -9.00 -8.44
C SER A 253 -23.25 -8.34 -7.25
N LEU A 254 -24.22 -9.03 -6.61
CA LEU A 254 -24.84 -8.53 -5.38
C LEU A 254 -23.81 -8.44 -4.24
N GLN A 255 -22.80 -9.30 -4.27
CA GLN A 255 -21.74 -9.34 -3.26
C GLN A 255 -20.56 -8.42 -3.60
N ASP A 256 -20.65 -7.61 -4.64
CA ASP A 256 -19.64 -6.60 -4.95
C ASP A 256 -19.49 -5.64 -3.77
N ARG A 257 -18.23 -5.40 -3.38
CA ARG A 257 -17.88 -4.57 -2.23
C ARG A 257 -16.99 -3.40 -2.65
N VAL A 258 -17.20 -2.27 -2.01
CA VAL A 258 -16.20 -1.20 -1.94
C VAL A 258 -15.48 -1.30 -0.62
N TYR A 259 -14.14 -1.31 -0.64
CA TYR A 259 -13.29 -1.24 0.55
C TYR A 259 -12.55 0.08 0.58
N ALA A 260 -12.45 0.71 1.75
CA ALA A 260 -11.60 1.86 1.98
C ALA A 260 -10.71 1.65 3.20
N PHE A 261 -9.49 2.15 3.13
CA PHE A 261 -8.46 2.02 4.17
C PHE A 261 -8.15 3.39 4.73
N TYR A 262 -8.13 3.50 6.05
CA TYR A 262 -8.01 4.79 6.72
C TYR A 262 -7.35 4.67 8.08
N LYS A 263 -6.87 5.81 8.58
CA LYS A 263 -6.52 5.99 9.98
C LYS A 263 -7.57 6.85 10.67
N GLU A 264 -7.88 6.52 11.91
CA GLU A 264 -8.85 7.22 12.76
C GLU A 264 -8.13 7.75 13.99
N LYS A 265 -8.39 8.99 14.39
CA LYS A 265 -7.82 9.54 15.62
C LYS A 265 -8.45 8.84 16.82
N ASN A 266 -7.63 8.26 17.69
CA ASN A 266 -8.12 7.68 18.93
C ASN A 266 -8.87 8.77 19.73
N SER A 267 -9.96 8.37 20.37
CA SER A 267 -10.80 9.28 21.17
C SER A 267 -10.98 8.75 22.60
N ALA A 268 -10.19 7.74 22.97
CA ALA A 268 -10.19 7.17 24.31
C ALA A 268 -9.49 8.13 25.26
N LYS A 269 -10.15 8.46 26.38
CA LYS A 269 -9.67 9.41 27.41
C LYS A 269 -8.46 8.93 28.24
N ASP A 270 -7.76 7.90 27.79
CA ASP A 270 -6.58 7.34 28.45
C ASP A 270 -5.29 7.95 27.85
N MET A 271 -4.12 7.48 28.29
CA MET A 271 -2.78 8.00 27.92
C MET A 271 -2.45 7.97 26.40
N ASP A 272 -3.35 7.47 25.55
CA ASP A 272 -3.15 7.24 24.11
C ASP A 272 -4.08 8.09 23.21
N ASP A 273 -4.61 9.23 23.70
CA ASP A 273 -5.59 10.08 22.99
C ASP A 273 -5.07 10.67 21.66
N ASP A 274 -3.75 10.73 21.47
CA ASP A 274 -3.14 11.22 20.23
C ASP A 274 -2.73 10.11 19.24
N MET A 275 -2.97 8.83 19.56
CA MET A 275 -2.60 7.73 18.69
C MET A 275 -3.56 7.59 17.49
N TRP A 276 -3.01 7.39 16.29
CA TRP A 276 -3.78 6.98 15.12
C TRP A 276 -4.08 5.49 15.14
N LEU A 277 -5.28 5.09 14.75
CA LEU A 277 -5.72 3.70 14.71
C LEU A 277 -6.02 3.29 13.25
N PRO A 278 -5.56 2.14 12.76
CA PRO A 278 -5.70 1.79 11.36
C PRO A 278 -6.93 0.89 11.14
N PHE A 279 -7.72 1.20 10.11
CA PHE A 279 -8.98 0.51 9.82
C PHE A 279 -9.13 0.19 8.34
N VAL A 280 -9.91 -0.86 8.09
CA VAL A 280 -10.57 -1.12 6.80
C VAL A 280 -12.07 -1.03 7.02
N THR A 281 -12.77 -0.35 6.10
CA THR A 281 -14.23 -0.34 6.03
C THR A 281 -14.68 -0.97 4.73
N GLN A 282 -15.84 -1.63 4.74
CA GLN A 282 -16.50 -2.14 3.56
C GLN A 282 -17.94 -1.65 3.46
N ALA A 283 -18.49 -1.58 2.25
CA ALA A 283 -19.92 -1.45 2.00
C ALA A 283 -20.33 -2.25 0.75
N CYS A 284 -21.58 -2.71 0.70
CA CYS A 284 -22.12 -3.35 -0.50
C CYS A 284 -22.32 -2.32 -1.60
N MET A 285 -21.83 -2.61 -2.81
CA MET A 285 -22.00 -1.71 -3.94
C MET A 285 -23.48 -1.57 -4.36
N ALA A 286 -24.27 -2.62 -4.12
CA ALA A 286 -25.72 -2.66 -4.37
C ALA A 286 -26.58 -1.94 -3.33
N ASP A 287 -26.00 -1.44 -2.23
CA ASP A 287 -26.73 -0.69 -1.22
C ASP A 287 -27.19 0.66 -1.78
N ILE A 288 -28.47 0.97 -1.57
CA ILE A 288 -29.16 2.18 -2.04
C ILE A 288 -29.70 3.03 -0.89
N GLY A 289 -29.26 2.72 0.33
CA GLY A 289 -29.69 3.36 1.56
C GLY A 289 -30.91 2.70 2.22
N GLY A 290 -31.25 3.19 3.41
CA GLY A 290 -32.36 2.66 4.21
C GLY A 290 -33.73 3.23 3.85
N PRO A 291 -34.80 2.73 4.51
CA PRO A 291 -36.15 3.28 4.40
C PRO A 291 -36.20 4.79 4.68
N LYS A 292 -37.21 5.50 4.15
CA LYS A 292 -37.32 6.98 4.28
C LYS A 292 -37.14 7.52 5.71
N ASN A 293 -37.59 6.79 6.72
CA ASN A 293 -37.53 7.25 8.12
C ASN A 293 -36.27 6.81 8.87
N ILE A 294 -35.41 5.97 8.27
CA ILE A 294 -34.24 5.36 8.92
C ILE A 294 -33.13 5.18 7.89
N LEU A 295 -32.00 5.86 8.09
CA LEU A 295 -30.82 5.75 7.21
C LEU A 295 -31.12 6.05 5.72
N GLN A 296 -32.09 6.94 5.43
CA GLN A 296 -32.36 7.39 4.07
C GLN A 296 -31.08 8.00 3.44
N LEU A 297 -30.68 7.49 2.26
CA LEU A 297 -29.43 7.84 1.57
C LEU A 297 -28.15 7.58 2.40
N ARG A 298 -28.21 6.70 3.40
CA ARG A 298 -27.07 6.32 4.24
C ARG A 298 -26.77 4.84 4.11
N TRP A 299 -25.49 4.46 4.18
CA TRP A 299 -25.11 3.06 4.11
C TRP A 299 -25.83 2.24 5.18
N THR A 300 -26.45 1.14 4.75
CA THR A 300 -27.07 0.13 5.63
C THR A 300 -26.16 -1.09 5.80
N SER A 301 -25.18 -1.24 4.91
CA SER A 301 -24.27 -2.38 4.83
C SER A 301 -22.84 -2.08 5.29
N GLN A 302 -22.56 -0.84 5.71
CA GLN A 302 -21.21 -0.42 6.07
C GLN A 302 -20.72 -1.16 7.32
N MET A 303 -19.49 -1.65 7.30
CA MET A 303 -18.85 -2.30 8.45
C MET A 303 -17.37 -1.92 8.47
N ASN A 304 -16.77 -1.79 9.65
CA ASN A 304 -15.33 -1.50 9.79
C ASN A 304 -14.64 -2.44 10.77
N ALA A 305 -13.36 -2.71 10.53
CA ALA A 305 -12.53 -3.58 11.34
C ALA A 305 -11.14 -2.98 11.48
N ARG A 306 -10.53 -3.12 12.66
CA ARG A 306 -9.17 -2.65 12.92
C ARG A 306 -8.16 -3.55 12.20
N LEU A 307 -7.14 -2.94 11.60
CA LEU A 307 -5.99 -3.63 11.03
C LEU A 307 -4.92 -3.82 12.11
N PHE A 308 -4.28 -4.99 12.13
CA PHE A 308 -3.11 -5.23 12.96
C PHE A 308 -1.87 -5.35 12.10
N CYS A 309 -0.83 -4.58 12.42
CA CYS A 309 0.50 -4.76 11.86
C CYS A 309 1.54 -4.69 12.98
N GLY A 310 2.30 -5.76 13.17
CA GLY A 310 3.28 -5.87 14.24
C GLY A 310 3.53 -7.31 14.67
N ASP A 311 4.18 -7.45 15.82
CA ASP A 311 4.45 -8.71 16.49
C ASP A 311 3.84 -8.65 17.90
N PRO A 312 2.75 -9.39 18.15
CA PRO A 312 2.07 -9.36 19.44
C PRO A 312 2.94 -9.95 20.56
N ASP A 313 3.80 -10.92 20.26
CA ASP A 313 4.65 -11.58 21.26
C ASP A 313 5.79 -10.65 21.70
N ALA A 314 6.28 -9.82 20.78
CA ALA A 314 7.27 -8.77 21.06
C ALA A 314 6.65 -7.46 21.58
N GLY A 315 5.33 -7.35 21.66
CA GLY A 315 4.63 -6.11 22.01
C GLY A 315 4.84 -4.97 21.00
N GLN A 316 5.23 -5.29 19.77
CA GLN A 316 5.50 -4.32 18.73
C GLN A 316 4.24 -4.09 17.90
N GLN A 317 3.80 -2.83 17.77
CA GLN A 317 2.64 -2.47 16.95
C GLN A 317 2.93 -1.20 16.13
N PHE A 318 2.45 -1.20 14.89
CA PHE A 318 2.44 -0.04 14.01
C PHE A 318 0.99 0.40 13.81
N SER A 319 0.65 1.55 14.41
CA SER A 319 -0.72 2.01 14.59
C SER A 319 -1.16 3.03 13.54
N GLU A 320 -0.22 3.79 12.96
CA GLU A 320 -0.53 4.74 11.91
C GLU A 320 -0.48 4.05 10.53
N LEU A 321 -1.62 3.93 9.84
CA LEU A 321 -1.65 3.56 8.43
C LEU A 321 -1.28 4.77 7.56
N VAL A 322 -0.19 4.66 6.79
CA VAL A 322 0.38 5.75 5.98
C VAL A 322 -0.13 5.68 4.55
N ASP A 323 -0.08 4.51 3.92
CA ASP A 323 -0.45 4.32 2.52
C ASP A 323 -0.81 2.85 2.24
N VAL A 324 -1.50 2.56 1.14
CA VAL A 324 -1.84 1.20 0.72
C VAL A 324 -1.62 0.98 -0.78
N SER A 325 -1.16 -0.21 -1.14
CA SER A 325 -1.07 -0.66 -2.53
C SER A 325 -1.81 -1.98 -2.73
N VAL A 326 -2.62 -2.07 -3.78
CA VAL A 326 -3.46 -3.24 -4.07
C VAL A 326 -2.91 -4.00 -5.26
N VAL A 327 -2.68 -5.29 -5.06
CA VAL A 327 -2.31 -6.24 -6.11
C VAL A 327 -3.51 -7.13 -6.40
N HIS A 328 -4.21 -6.83 -7.49
CA HIS A 328 -5.36 -7.61 -7.94
C HIS A 328 -4.94 -9.02 -8.41
N ALA A 329 -5.74 -10.01 -8.02
CA ALA A 329 -5.63 -11.38 -8.49
C ALA A 329 -6.84 -11.75 -9.37
N ASP A 330 -6.75 -12.88 -10.07
CA ASP A 330 -7.87 -13.35 -10.90
C ASP A 330 -9.08 -13.73 -10.00
N GLN A 331 -8.82 -14.36 -8.86
CA GLN A 331 -9.82 -14.56 -7.80
C GLN A 331 -9.76 -13.39 -6.81
N TRP A 332 -10.92 -12.90 -6.38
CA TRP A 332 -10.98 -11.75 -5.47
C TRP A 332 -10.37 -12.08 -4.11
N GLN A 333 -10.53 -13.32 -3.65
CA GLN A 333 -10.00 -13.86 -2.41
C GLN A 333 -8.48 -13.65 -2.30
N ASP A 334 -7.78 -13.86 -3.42
CA ASP A 334 -6.32 -13.79 -3.50
C ASP A 334 -5.79 -12.37 -3.74
N THR A 335 -6.68 -11.38 -3.89
CA THR A 335 -6.26 -9.98 -4.01
C THR A 335 -5.56 -9.56 -2.73
N ARG A 336 -4.35 -9.00 -2.87
CA ARG A 336 -3.50 -8.62 -1.75
C ARG A 336 -3.49 -7.11 -1.55
N VAL A 337 -3.54 -6.70 -0.29
CA VAL A 337 -3.40 -5.32 0.16
C VAL A 337 -2.11 -5.19 0.94
N TYR A 338 -1.20 -4.37 0.44
CA TYR A 338 0.05 -4.02 1.09
C TYR A 338 -0.16 -2.71 1.84
N GLY A 339 -0.23 -2.78 3.17
CA GLY A 339 -0.34 -1.59 4.01
C GLY A 339 1.03 -1.16 4.51
N LEU A 340 1.36 0.12 4.28
CA LEU A 340 2.50 0.79 4.88
C LEU A 340 2.06 1.45 6.18
N PHE A 341 2.71 1.09 7.27
CA PHE A 341 2.41 1.58 8.61
C PHE A 341 3.61 2.30 9.22
N ARG A 342 3.32 3.13 10.22
CA ARG A 342 4.30 3.80 11.07
C ARG A 342 3.91 3.66 12.54
N ASN A 343 4.90 3.72 13.42
CA ASN A 343 4.68 3.81 14.86
C ASN A 343 5.17 5.15 15.42
N GLU A 344 4.98 5.34 16.72
CA GLU A 344 5.28 6.60 17.42
C GLU A 344 6.76 6.98 17.40
N TRP A 345 7.66 6.02 17.19
CA TRP A 345 9.10 6.25 17.06
C TRP A 345 9.54 6.54 15.62
N GLY A 346 8.60 6.68 14.68
CA GLY A 346 8.90 6.95 13.27
C GLY A 346 9.46 5.74 12.51
N MET A 347 9.39 4.53 13.07
CA MET A 347 9.73 3.31 12.34
C MET A 347 8.60 2.93 11.41
N SER A 348 8.93 2.43 10.22
CA SER A 348 7.95 2.01 9.23
C SER A 348 7.90 0.49 9.12
N ALA A 349 6.72 -0.04 8.82
CA ALA A 349 6.48 -1.46 8.59
C ALA A 349 5.55 -1.69 7.39
N VAL A 350 5.72 -2.81 6.71
CA VAL A 350 4.79 -3.24 5.64
C VAL A 350 4.13 -4.54 6.06
N CYS A 351 2.80 -4.55 6.12
CA CYS A 351 2.00 -5.75 6.34
C CYS A 351 1.15 -6.06 5.11
N VAL A 352 0.94 -7.36 4.86
CA VAL A 352 0.17 -7.83 3.71
C VAL A 352 -1.10 -8.51 4.22
N TYR A 353 -2.22 -8.20 3.60
CA TYR A 353 -3.54 -8.79 3.89
C TYR A 353 -4.12 -9.38 2.61
N THR A 354 -4.96 -10.41 2.71
CA THR A 354 -5.82 -10.81 1.59
C THR A 354 -7.23 -10.25 1.77
N ILE A 355 -7.96 -10.06 0.66
CA ILE A 355 -9.38 -9.70 0.75
C ILE A 355 -10.20 -10.85 1.35
N HIS A 356 -9.76 -12.10 1.20
CA HIS A 356 -10.33 -13.24 1.91
C HIS A 356 -10.29 -13.05 3.44
N ASP A 357 -9.12 -12.79 4.02
CA ASP A 357 -8.97 -12.61 5.47
C ASP A 357 -9.78 -11.41 5.99
N ILE A 358 -9.89 -10.35 5.19
CA ILE A 358 -10.73 -9.19 5.51
C ILE A 358 -12.23 -9.56 5.49
N ASP A 359 -12.71 -10.25 4.45
CA ASP A 359 -14.11 -10.68 4.32
C ASP A 359 -14.48 -11.68 5.43
N ASP A 360 -13.56 -12.56 5.82
CA ASP A 360 -13.73 -13.51 6.92
C ASP A 360 -14.02 -12.79 8.24
N ILE A 361 -13.30 -11.70 8.54
CA ILE A 361 -13.58 -10.89 9.74
C ILE A 361 -14.98 -10.28 9.66
N PHE A 362 -15.36 -9.71 8.52
CA PHE A 362 -16.69 -9.11 8.34
C PHE A 362 -17.85 -10.11 8.33
N THR A 363 -17.58 -11.40 8.11
CA THR A 363 -18.61 -12.45 8.05
C THR A 363 -18.67 -13.32 9.31
N THR A 364 -17.60 -13.37 10.10
CA THR A 364 -17.50 -14.26 11.27
C THR A 364 -17.32 -13.53 12.60
N SER A 365 -16.77 -12.30 12.61
CA SER A 365 -16.59 -11.54 13.84
C SER A 365 -17.91 -10.99 14.35
N PRO A 366 -18.18 -11.04 15.67
CA PRO A 366 -19.24 -10.23 16.25
C PRO A 366 -18.89 -8.74 16.18
N PHE A 367 -19.92 -7.90 16.30
CA PHE A 367 -19.75 -6.47 16.51
C PHE A 367 -19.23 -6.19 17.93
N LYS A 368 -18.40 -5.16 18.08
CA LYS A 368 -17.82 -4.76 19.36
C LYS A 368 -18.90 -4.41 20.40
N GLY A 369 -18.84 -5.07 21.55
CA GLY A 369 -19.78 -4.82 22.66
C GLY A 369 -21.19 -5.40 22.43
N VAL A 370 -21.36 -6.29 21.44
CA VAL A 370 -22.63 -6.93 21.10
C VAL A 370 -22.53 -8.44 21.30
N ASN A 371 -23.65 -9.08 21.64
CA ASN A 371 -23.70 -10.54 21.82
C ASN A 371 -23.44 -11.29 20.50
N PRO A 372 -22.77 -12.46 20.50
CA PRO A 372 -22.39 -13.20 19.28
C PRO A 372 -23.54 -13.70 18.39
N LYS A 373 -24.80 -13.49 18.78
CA LYS A 373 -25.98 -13.99 18.07
C LYS A 373 -26.44 -13.07 16.94
N ASP A 374 -25.95 -11.83 16.89
CA ASP A 374 -26.29 -10.89 15.83
C ASP A 374 -25.48 -11.21 14.57
N LYS A 375 -26.19 -11.49 13.47
CA LYS A 375 -25.55 -11.83 12.19
C LYS A 375 -24.95 -10.57 11.56
N PRO A 376 -23.75 -10.66 10.96
CA PRO A 376 -23.17 -9.54 10.23
C PRO A 376 -24.05 -9.06 9.07
N ARG A 377 -23.89 -7.79 8.68
CA ARG A 377 -24.65 -7.15 7.61
C ARG A 377 -24.34 -7.82 6.27
N ARG A 378 -25.38 -8.26 5.56
CA ARG A 378 -25.27 -8.90 4.25
C ARG A 378 -25.74 -7.97 3.15
N CYS A 379 -25.21 -8.17 1.94
CA CYS A 379 -25.75 -7.49 0.77
C CYS A 379 -27.15 -8.00 0.45
N VAL A 380 -28.04 -7.06 0.15
CA VAL A 380 -29.43 -7.31 -0.21
C VAL A 380 -29.76 -6.57 -1.50
N LYS A 381 -30.69 -7.10 -2.28
CA LYS A 381 -31.06 -6.52 -3.58
C LYS A 381 -31.68 -5.14 -3.46
N ASP A 382 -32.35 -4.86 -2.35
CA ASP A 382 -33.05 -3.61 -2.08
C ASP A 382 -32.96 -3.29 -0.58
N SER A 383 -32.02 -2.43 -0.21
CA SER A 383 -31.76 -2.02 1.17
C SER A 383 -32.88 -1.17 1.78
N THR A 384 -33.73 -0.55 0.95
CA THR A 384 -34.88 0.23 1.44
C THR A 384 -35.97 -0.64 2.05
N LYS A 385 -35.92 -1.95 1.82
CA LYS A 385 -36.85 -2.96 2.36
C LYS A 385 -36.34 -3.63 3.63
N ILE A 386 -35.16 -3.29 4.12
CA ILE A 386 -34.66 -3.82 5.40
C ILE A 386 -35.61 -3.36 6.52
N SER A 387 -35.94 -4.27 7.44
CA SER A 387 -36.83 -3.96 8.56
C SER A 387 -36.27 -2.79 9.38
N PRO A 388 -37.09 -1.75 9.66
CA PRO A 388 -36.78 -0.68 10.59
C PRO A 388 -36.18 -1.13 11.93
N GLU A 389 -36.66 -2.27 12.45
CA GLU A 389 -36.21 -2.80 13.74
C GLU A 389 -34.77 -3.28 13.69
N ILE A 390 -34.37 -3.95 12.60
CA ILE A 390 -32.99 -4.39 12.38
C ILE A 390 -32.06 -3.17 12.38
N LEU A 391 -32.38 -2.16 11.56
CA LEU A 391 -31.56 -0.95 11.42
C LEU A 391 -31.49 -0.12 12.72
N ARG A 392 -32.55 -0.10 13.54
CA ARG A 392 -32.55 0.61 14.84
C ARG A 392 -31.76 -0.11 15.92
N ASN A 393 -31.69 -1.44 15.84
CA ASN A 393 -30.96 -2.26 16.81
C ASN A 393 -29.44 -2.25 16.52
N GLU A 394 -29.01 -1.72 15.39
CA GLU A 394 -27.61 -1.56 15.04
C GLU A 394 -26.93 -0.47 15.89
N LYS A 395 -26.17 -0.90 16.90
CA LYS A 395 -25.48 0.00 17.83
C LYS A 395 -24.09 0.43 17.37
N THR A 396 -23.45 -0.37 16.52
CA THR A 396 -22.09 -0.14 16.04
C THR A 396 -21.88 -0.77 14.67
N SER A 397 -20.87 -0.28 13.95
CA SER A 397 -20.37 -0.88 12.70
C SER A 397 -18.99 -1.52 12.87
N GLU A 398 -18.39 -1.42 14.07
CA GLU A 398 -17.03 -1.92 14.35
C GLU A 398 -17.04 -3.40 14.74
N MET A 399 -16.22 -4.19 14.05
CA MET A 399 -15.97 -5.60 14.37
C MET A 399 -15.13 -5.71 15.65
N GLN A 400 -15.40 -6.74 16.45
CA GLN A 400 -14.62 -7.04 17.65
C GLN A 400 -13.22 -7.55 17.34
N HIS A 401 -13.08 -8.44 16.35
CA HIS A 401 -11.78 -9.01 15.96
C HIS A 401 -11.05 -8.10 14.97
N TRP A 402 -9.73 -8.10 15.04
CA TRP A 402 -8.86 -7.33 14.16
C TRP A 402 -8.45 -8.20 12.97
N VAL A 403 -8.34 -7.57 11.80
CA VAL A 403 -7.78 -8.20 10.61
C VAL A 403 -6.28 -8.39 10.83
N GLN A 404 -5.83 -9.64 10.73
CA GLN A 404 -4.43 -10.02 10.87
C GLN A 404 -3.73 -10.09 9.50
N PRO A 405 -2.41 -9.86 9.42
CA PRO A 405 -1.66 -10.10 8.19
C PRO A 405 -1.75 -11.56 7.75
N VAL A 406 -1.44 -11.83 6.48
CA VAL A 406 -1.45 -13.18 5.89
C VAL A 406 -0.66 -14.15 6.77
N ASN A 407 -1.25 -15.31 7.06
CA ASN A 407 -0.68 -16.34 7.96
C ASN A 407 -0.38 -15.87 9.39
N LYS A 408 -0.98 -14.75 9.83
CA LYS A 408 -0.64 -14.07 11.10
C LYS A 408 0.86 -13.80 11.22
N SER A 409 1.52 -13.58 10.08
CA SER A 409 2.92 -13.24 10.07
C SER A 409 3.13 -11.85 10.65
N GLY A 410 4.30 -11.61 11.24
CA GLY A 410 4.76 -10.25 11.51
C GLY A 410 4.92 -9.42 10.23
N PRO A 411 5.38 -8.17 10.34
CA PRO A 411 5.63 -7.33 9.19
C PRO A 411 6.55 -7.99 8.17
N LEU A 412 6.23 -7.84 6.89
CA LEU A 412 7.09 -8.24 5.76
C LEU A 412 8.46 -7.55 5.82
N LEU A 413 8.42 -6.32 6.34
CA LEU A 413 9.53 -5.42 6.55
C LEU A 413 9.19 -4.60 7.79
N PHE A 414 10.17 -4.35 8.65
CA PHE A 414 10.18 -3.19 9.53
C PHE A 414 11.59 -2.57 9.53
N ASN A 415 11.68 -1.24 9.47
CA ASN A 415 12.96 -0.53 9.42
C ASN A 415 12.81 0.88 10.04
N HIS A 416 13.93 1.47 10.45
CA HIS A 416 14.01 2.85 10.97
C HIS A 416 13.92 3.92 9.87
N HIS A 417 13.58 3.54 8.63
CA HIS A 417 13.32 4.50 7.56
C HIS A 417 11.90 5.06 7.68
N ASN A 418 11.78 6.34 7.34
CA ASN A 418 10.51 7.02 7.27
C ASN A 418 9.96 6.94 5.85
N TYR A 419 9.15 5.92 5.58
CA TYR A 419 8.53 5.76 4.26
C TYR A 419 7.23 6.56 4.17
N THR A 420 6.95 7.10 2.98
CA THR A 420 5.79 7.95 2.71
C THR A 420 4.77 7.33 1.75
N HIS A 421 5.21 6.53 0.78
CA HIS A 421 4.33 5.86 -0.18
C HIS A 421 4.80 4.45 -0.51
N ILE A 422 3.84 3.61 -0.93
CA ILE A 422 4.08 2.23 -1.37
C ILE A 422 3.43 1.98 -2.73
N TYR A 423 4.18 1.36 -3.63
CA TYR A 423 3.64 0.80 -4.87
C TYR A 423 4.08 -0.66 -5.02
N ALA A 424 3.12 -1.56 -5.24
CA ALA A 424 3.36 -2.98 -5.41
C ALA A 424 3.06 -3.41 -6.86
N ASP A 425 4.07 -3.92 -7.56
CA ASP A 425 3.89 -4.57 -8.86
C ASP A 425 3.70 -6.08 -8.68
N GLY A 426 2.48 -6.55 -8.99
CA GLY A 426 2.12 -7.96 -9.00
C GLY A 426 2.06 -8.59 -10.40
N SER A 427 2.53 -7.92 -11.45
CA SER A 427 2.47 -8.43 -12.83
C SER A 427 3.21 -9.75 -13.03
N LEU A 428 4.14 -10.10 -12.13
CA LEU A 428 4.91 -11.34 -12.14
C LEU A 428 4.23 -12.48 -11.35
N ASN A 429 3.09 -12.25 -10.71
CA ASN A 429 2.36 -13.27 -9.94
C ASN A 429 1.75 -14.40 -10.77
N LYS A 430 1.68 -14.23 -12.10
CA LYS A 430 1.17 -15.26 -13.03
C LYS A 430 2.25 -16.28 -13.45
N ARG A 431 3.48 -16.15 -12.95
CA ARG A 431 4.57 -17.11 -13.18
C ARG A 431 4.44 -18.33 -12.25
N ALA A 432 5.17 -19.40 -12.56
CA ALA A 432 5.21 -20.61 -11.73
C ALA A 432 5.61 -20.31 -10.27
N ASP A 433 6.54 -19.37 -10.10
CA ASP A 433 6.90 -18.79 -8.81
C ASP A 433 6.42 -17.33 -8.73
N PRO A 434 5.33 -17.04 -8.00
CA PRO A 434 4.78 -15.70 -7.88
C PRO A 434 5.70 -14.79 -7.07
N LEU A 435 5.87 -13.56 -7.57
CA LEU A 435 6.77 -12.55 -7.03
C LEU A 435 6.07 -11.19 -7.10
N THR A 436 6.22 -10.41 -6.03
CA THR A 436 5.79 -9.01 -6.00
C THR A 436 7.01 -8.10 -5.82
N VAL A 437 7.11 -7.05 -6.63
CA VAL A 437 8.12 -5.99 -6.46
C VAL A 437 7.50 -4.83 -5.72
N LEU A 438 8.15 -4.36 -4.66
CA LEU A 438 7.69 -3.21 -3.87
C LEU A 438 8.61 -2.02 -4.11
N PHE A 439 8.02 -0.85 -4.31
CA PHE A 439 8.70 0.42 -4.34
C PHE A 439 8.22 1.26 -3.15
N LEU A 440 9.15 1.62 -2.26
CA LEU A 440 8.87 2.42 -1.06
C LEU A 440 9.59 3.76 -1.17
N SER A 441 8.85 4.87 -1.13
CA SER A 441 9.47 6.19 -1.13
C SER A 441 9.89 6.61 0.27
N LEU A 442 11.08 7.16 0.42
CA LEU A 442 11.59 7.77 1.63
C LEU A 442 11.17 9.25 1.70
N ASP A 443 11.12 9.79 2.91
CA ASP A 443 10.84 11.21 3.19
C ASP A 443 11.86 12.21 2.59
N ASN A 444 13.01 11.72 2.14
CA ASN A 444 14.05 12.49 1.46
C ASN A 444 13.99 12.40 -0.08
N GLY A 445 13.07 11.61 -0.63
CA GLY A 445 12.89 11.42 -2.07
C GLY A 445 13.59 10.17 -2.66
N GLY A 446 14.36 9.43 -1.86
CA GLY A 446 14.88 8.13 -2.28
C GLY A 446 13.77 7.10 -2.47
N ILE A 447 14.01 6.07 -3.29
CA ILE A 447 13.08 4.96 -3.52
C ILE A 447 13.78 3.65 -3.23
N HIS A 448 13.30 2.86 -2.27
CA HIS A 448 13.74 1.49 -2.08
C HIS A 448 12.94 0.54 -2.98
N LYS A 449 13.66 -0.29 -3.74
CA LYS A 449 13.13 -1.39 -4.53
C LYS A 449 13.38 -2.70 -3.80
N LEU A 450 12.31 -3.44 -3.53
CA LEU A 450 12.36 -4.71 -2.84
C LEU A 450 11.64 -5.78 -3.65
N ILE A 451 12.00 -7.03 -3.43
CA ILE A 451 11.23 -8.17 -3.91
C ILE A 451 10.71 -9.00 -2.74
N GLN A 452 9.42 -9.31 -2.80
CA GLN A 452 8.79 -10.32 -1.97
C GLN A 452 8.67 -11.63 -2.74
N THR A 453 9.26 -12.67 -2.17
CA THR A 453 9.04 -14.08 -2.56
C THR A 453 8.16 -14.77 -1.52
N LYS A 454 7.85 -16.05 -1.71
CA LYS A 454 7.13 -16.86 -0.70
C LYS A 454 7.88 -16.98 0.64
N SER A 455 9.21 -16.94 0.63
CA SER A 455 10.05 -17.27 1.80
C SER A 455 10.84 -16.10 2.37
N GLN A 456 11.04 -15.03 1.60
CA GLN A 456 11.90 -13.92 1.99
C GLN A 456 11.54 -12.62 1.28
N THR A 457 11.90 -11.51 1.92
CA THR A 457 11.94 -10.16 1.36
C THR A 457 13.40 -9.78 1.13
N PHE A 458 13.73 -9.18 -0.01
CA PHE A 458 15.09 -8.78 -0.34
C PHE A 458 15.13 -7.34 -0.88
N PHE A 459 16.07 -6.53 -0.36
CA PHE A 459 16.33 -5.18 -0.84
C PHE A 459 17.24 -5.21 -2.07
N ILE A 460 16.67 -4.92 -3.24
CA ILE A 460 17.39 -4.92 -4.51
C ILE A 460 18.24 -3.65 -4.63
N ALA A 461 17.62 -2.48 -4.48
CA ALA A 461 18.29 -1.21 -4.73
C ALA A 461 17.64 -0.03 -3.99
N GLU A 462 18.42 1.04 -3.83
CA GLU A 462 17.94 2.39 -3.53
C GLU A 462 18.20 3.29 -4.74
N TYR A 463 17.14 3.88 -5.29
CA TYR A 463 17.25 4.97 -6.26
C TYR A 463 17.30 6.30 -5.52
N ARG A 464 18.24 7.18 -5.90
CA ARG A 464 18.31 8.57 -5.45
C ARG A 464 18.06 9.51 -6.62
N PRO A 465 16.81 9.64 -7.08
CA PRO A 465 16.48 10.37 -8.30
C PRO A 465 16.58 11.90 -8.16
N PHE A 466 16.64 12.41 -6.93
CA PHE A 466 16.70 13.83 -6.63
C PHE A 466 18.06 14.21 -6.05
N ASN A 467 18.56 15.38 -6.45
CA ASN A 467 19.76 16.01 -5.89
C ASN A 467 19.44 16.93 -4.69
N HIS A 468 18.18 16.96 -4.26
CA HIS A 468 17.66 17.72 -3.14
C HIS A 468 16.59 16.87 -2.42
N ARG A 469 16.18 17.26 -1.21
CA ARG A 469 15.08 16.57 -0.52
C ARG A 469 13.78 16.83 -1.26
N ALA A 470 13.13 15.77 -1.71
CA ALA A 470 11.86 15.85 -2.42
C ALA A 470 10.81 14.97 -1.75
N HIS A 471 9.59 15.49 -1.61
CA HIS A 471 8.45 14.70 -1.16
C HIS A 471 7.78 14.05 -2.37
N VAL A 472 8.00 12.75 -2.54
CA VAL A 472 7.29 11.94 -3.53
C VAL A 472 5.82 11.86 -3.13
N LEU A 473 4.91 12.04 -4.08
CA LEU A 473 3.45 12.03 -3.89
C LEU A 473 2.79 10.82 -4.55
N SER A 474 3.43 10.25 -5.57
CA SER A 474 2.99 9.01 -6.20
C SER A 474 4.15 8.29 -6.86
N VAL A 475 4.03 6.98 -6.90
CA VAL A 475 4.95 6.04 -7.55
C VAL A 475 4.09 5.12 -8.41
N ILE A 476 4.33 5.08 -9.72
CA ILE A 476 3.53 4.25 -10.64
C ILE A 476 4.44 3.58 -11.67
N LEU A 477 4.26 2.28 -11.86
CA LEU A 477 4.97 1.51 -12.88
C LEU A 477 4.11 1.37 -14.15
N HIS A 478 4.62 1.83 -15.29
CA HIS A 478 4.01 1.56 -16.58
C HIS A 478 4.28 0.10 -17.02
N PRO A 479 3.38 -0.57 -17.77
CA PRO A 479 3.60 -1.93 -18.26
C PRO A 479 4.91 -2.17 -19.02
N SER A 480 5.51 -1.13 -19.61
CA SER A 480 6.83 -1.17 -20.25
C SER A 480 8.00 -0.99 -19.27
N ARG A 481 7.79 -1.19 -17.97
CA ARG A 481 8.82 -1.09 -16.92
C ARG A 481 9.49 0.28 -16.79
N LYS A 482 8.77 1.35 -17.12
CA LYS A 482 9.17 2.71 -16.75
C LYS A 482 8.47 3.08 -15.44
N LEU A 483 9.26 3.42 -14.42
CA LEU A 483 8.77 3.86 -13.12
C LEU A 483 8.66 5.38 -13.12
N TYR A 484 7.47 5.88 -12.81
CA TYR A 484 7.18 7.30 -12.74
C TYR A 484 7.01 7.76 -11.30
N LEU A 485 7.69 8.83 -10.93
CA LEU A 485 7.57 9.49 -9.63
C LEU A 485 7.03 10.90 -9.84
N THR A 486 6.11 11.31 -8.97
CA THR A 486 5.54 12.66 -9.00
C THR A 486 5.87 13.39 -7.71
N THR A 487 6.30 14.63 -7.81
CA THR A 487 6.39 15.58 -6.69
C THR A 487 5.51 16.80 -6.98
N ARG A 488 5.52 17.81 -6.10
CA ARG A 488 4.84 19.09 -6.37
C ARG A 488 5.48 19.89 -7.50
N SER A 489 6.73 19.59 -7.84
CA SER A 489 7.55 20.41 -8.75
C SER A 489 8.10 19.65 -9.94
N GLU A 490 8.15 18.31 -9.90
CA GLU A 490 8.83 17.49 -10.91
C GLU A 490 8.09 16.19 -11.18
N LEU A 491 8.15 15.75 -12.44
CA LEU A 491 7.88 14.39 -12.88
C LEU A 491 9.21 13.71 -13.21
N VAL A 492 9.37 12.50 -12.71
CA VAL A 492 10.59 11.71 -12.86
C VAL A 492 10.27 10.40 -13.56
N GLN A 493 11.09 10.01 -14.54
CA GLN A 493 11.05 8.69 -15.17
C GLN A 493 12.36 7.94 -14.87
N LEU A 494 12.21 6.72 -14.37
CA LEU A 494 13.27 5.73 -14.16
C LEU A 494 13.02 4.52 -15.07
N ASP A 495 14.10 3.91 -15.54
CA ASP A 495 14.06 2.71 -16.38
C ASP A 495 14.42 1.47 -15.57
N GLU A 496 13.42 0.68 -15.21
CA GLU A 496 13.59 -0.54 -14.41
C GLU A 496 14.22 -1.68 -15.20
N GLU A 497 14.30 -1.54 -16.53
CA GLU A 497 14.92 -2.50 -17.45
C GLU A 497 16.37 -2.10 -17.83
N ASN A 498 16.92 -1.04 -17.23
CA ASN A 498 18.30 -0.65 -17.46
C ASN A 498 19.28 -1.53 -16.64
N CYS A 499 19.32 -2.81 -17.01
CA CYS A 499 19.98 -3.90 -16.30
C CYS A 499 21.50 -3.88 -16.38
N ALA A 500 22.09 -3.17 -17.35
CA ALA A 500 23.54 -3.06 -17.51
C ALA A 500 24.25 -2.51 -16.26
N LYS A 501 23.52 -1.77 -15.41
CA LYS A 501 24.02 -1.22 -14.15
C LYS A 501 24.32 -2.26 -13.09
N TYR A 502 23.81 -3.48 -13.24
CA TYR A 502 24.07 -4.57 -12.31
C TYR A 502 25.43 -5.24 -12.53
N GLY A 503 26.15 -4.90 -13.62
CA GLY A 503 27.49 -5.40 -13.89
C GLY A 503 27.61 -6.10 -15.25
N ASP A 504 28.85 -6.40 -15.60
CA ASP A 504 29.26 -6.96 -16.90
C ASP A 504 29.51 -8.47 -16.82
N SER A 505 29.21 -9.10 -15.69
CA SER A 505 29.35 -10.55 -15.50
C SER A 505 28.04 -11.22 -15.12
N CYS A 506 27.95 -12.52 -15.43
CA CYS A 506 26.79 -13.32 -15.06
C CYS A 506 26.54 -13.35 -13.55
N GLU A 507 27.62 -13.43 -12.77
CA GLU A 507 27.55 -13.49 -11.32
C GLU A 507 26.91 -12.21 -10.77
N GLU A 508 27.40 -11.04 -11.17
CA GLU A 508 26.86 -9.75 -10.71
C GLU A 508 25.38 -9.58 -11.10
N CYS A 509 25.02 -9.92 -12.35
CA CYS A 509 23.65 -9.83 -12.86
C CYS A 509 22.68 -10.76 -12.10
N VAL A 510 23.03 -12.02 -11.89
CA VAL A 510 22.17 -12.98 -11.18
C VAL A 510 22.09 -12.66 -9.69
N LEU A 511 23.21 -12.23 -9.09
CA LEU A 511 23.24 -11.83 -7.69
C LEU A 511 22.46 -10.54 -7.42
N ALA A 512 22.22 -9.68 -8.41
CA ALA A 512 21.32 -8.53 -8.26
C ALA A 512 19.90 -8.93 -7.84
N ARG A 513 19.46 -10.15 -8.21
CA ARG A 513 18.14 -10.71 -7.92
C ARG A 513 16.98 -9.83 -8.39
N ASP A 514 17.22 -8.97 -9.38
CA ASP A 514 16.19 -8.13 -9.94
C ASP A 514 15.30 -8.95 -10.90
N PRO A 515 14.00 -9.05 -10.65
CA PRO A 515 13.12 -9.86 -11.47
C PRO A 515 12.90 -9.30 -12.89
N TYR A 516 13.27 -8.04 -13.13
CA TYR A 516 13.20 -7.43 -14.47
C TYR A 516 14.49 -7.63 -15.27
N CYS A 517 15.55 -8.19 -14.67
CA CYS A 517 16.85 -8.36 -15.30
C CYS A 517 17.32 -9.81 -15.31
N GLY A 518 18.07 -10.19 -16.34
CA GLY A 518 18.66 -11.51 -16.46
C GLY A 518 19.89 -11.50 -17.36
N TRP A 519 20.71 -12.54 -17.23
CA TRP A 519 21.93 -12.68 -18.02
C TRP A 519 21.62 -13.34 -19.36
N ASN A 520 21.95 -12.68 -20.48
CA ASN A 520 21.69 -13.21 -21.83
C ASN A 520 22.84 -14.06 -22.42
N GLY A 521 23.89 -14.33 -21.63
CA GLY A 521 25.11 -15.00 -22.09
C GLY A 521 26.28 -14.05 -22.33
N SER A 522 26.04 -12.75 -22.46
CA SER A 522 27.08 -11.74 -22.73
C SER A 522 27.06 -10.53 -21.80
N HIS A 523 25.87 -10.03 -21.44
CA HIS A 523 25.69 -8.90 -20.54
C HIS A 523 24.37 -9.03 -19.78
N CYS A 524 24.19 -8.21 -18.72
CA CYS A 524 22.93 -8.14 -18.01
C CYS A 524 21.91 -7.33 -18.83
N SER A 525 20.77 -7.93 -19.14
CA SER A 525 19.74 -7.35 -20.02
C SER A 525 18.33 -7.54 -19.45
N PRO A 526 17.31 -6.90 -20.02
CA PRO A 526 15.93 -7.15 -19.62
C PRO A 526 15.58 -8.64 -19.64
N ALA A 527 14.89 -9.10 -18.60
CA ALA A 527 14.56 -10.49 -18.40
C ALA A 527 13.58 -10.99 -19.46
N THR A 528 13.97 -12.05 -20.16
CA THR A 528 13.14 -12.78 -21.13
C THR A 528 13.02 -14.25 -20.70
N ARG A 529 12.43 -15.11 -21.53
CA ARG A 529 12.42 -16.56 -21.27
C ARG A 529 13.80 -17.21 -21.41
N ASP A 530 14.67 -16.60 -22.20
CA ASP A 530 15.97 -17.16 -22.56
C ASP A 530 17.11 -16.62 -21.69
N THR A 531 16.87 -15.54 -20.94
CA THR A 531 17.85 -15.01 -19.99
C THR A 531 17.94 -15.91 -18.76
N LEU A 532 19.16 -16.17 -18.31
CA LEU A 532 19.40 -16.81 -17.02
C LEU A 532 19.06 -15.84 -15.88
N GLN A 533 18.17 -16.29 -15.00
CA GLN A 533 17.74 -15.52 -13.84
C GLN A 533 17.50 -16.49 -12.67
N ASN A 534 17.88 -16.07 -11.46
CA ASN A 534 17.53 -16.80 -10.24
C ASN A 534 17.23 -15.83 -9.09
N VAL A 535 16.00 -15.33 -9.07
CA VAL A 535 15.56 -14.32 -8.10
C VAL A 535 15.50 -14.88 -6.67
N ALA A 536 15.07 -16.14 -6.51
CA ALA A 536 14.83 -16.73 -5.20
C ALA A 536 16.11 -17.13 -4.45
N THR A 537 17.13 -17.64 -5.15
CA THR A 537 18.34 -18.16 -4.48
C THR A 537 19.63 -17.47 -4.90
N ALA A 538 19.57 -16.61 -5.92
CA ALA A 538 20.75 -15.98 -6.52
C ALA A 538 21.78 -16.99 -7.05
N ASN A 539 21.36 -18.24 -7.29
CA ASN A 539 22.26 -19.29 -7.74
C ASN A 539 22.67 -19.06 -9.20
N HIS A 540 23.97 -18.83 -9.41
CA HIS A 540 24.62 -18.63 -10.71
C HIS A 540 25.42 -19.88 -11.16
N THR A 541 25.39 -20.98 -10.40
CA THR A 541 26.09 -22.23 -10.71
C THR A 541 25.32 -23.05 -11.75
N GLY A 542 25.44 -22.67 -13.02
CA GLY A 542 24.80 -23.37 -14.14
C GLY A 542 25.18 -22.84 -15.53
N VAL A 543 26.14 -21.92 -15.60
CA VAL A 543 26.45 -21.18 -16.83
C VAL A 543 27.69 -21.76 -17.49
N PRO A 544 27.64 -22.08 -18.80
CA PRO A 544 28.84 -22.33 -19.56
C PRO A 544 29.74 -21.10 -19.46
N ARG A 545 30.92 -21.23 -18.86
CA ARG A 545 31.94 -20.17 -18.93
C ARG A 545 32.19 -19.86 -20.40
N PRO A 546 32.22 -18.59 -20.83
CA PRO A 546 32.56 -18.28 -22.20
C PRO A 546 33.92 -18.91 -22.50
N ALA A 547 33.97 -19.74 -23.54
CA ALA A 547 35.21 -20.36 -23.98
C ALA A 547 36.21 -19.23 -24.23
N SER A 548 37.33 -19.26 -23.50
CA SER A 548 38.47 -18.39 -23.75
C SER A 548 38.81 -18.48 -25.24
N LYS A 549 38.65 -17.37 -25.96
CA LYS A 549 39.25 -17.23 -27.28
C LYS A 549 40.76 -17.25 -27.05
N ARG A 550 41.41 -18.36 -27.41
CA ARG A 550 42.86 -18.44 -27.57
C ARG A 550 43.28 -17.75 -28.86
#